data_AF-A0A9W6GZI9-F1
#
_entry.id   AF-A0A9W6GZI9-F1
#
_cell.length_a   1.000
_cell.length_b   1.000
_cell.length_c   1.000
_cell.angle_alpha   90.00
_cell.angle_beta   90.00
_cell.angle_gamma   90.00
#
_symmetry.space_group_name_H-M   'P 1'
#
loop_
_entity.id
_entity.type
_entity.pdbx_description
1 polymer ?
#
loop_
_entity_poly.entity_id
_entity_poly.type
_entity_poly.pdbx_seq_one_letter_code
_entity_poly.pdbx_strand_id
1 'polypeptide(L)' 'MPTDACLVIYECKGCGARLKPTPGDCCVFCSYGDAPCPPVQEAKQRGEAAEFCSDA' A
#
# COMPACT_ATOMS: atom_id res chain seq x y z
N MET A 1 0.34 11.70 -1.68
CA MET A 1 -0.34 10.93 -0.62
C MET A 1 0.41 11.21 0.67
N PRO A 2 -0.25 11.33 1.83
CA PRO A 2 0.46 11.34 3.12
C PRO A 2 1.46 10.18 3.15
N THR A 3 2.71 10.45 3.49
CA THR A 3 3.81 9.48 3.47
C THR A 3 3.77 8.52 4.67
N ASP A 4 2.79 8.67 5.53
CA ASP A 4 2.66 7.98 6.82
C ASP A 4 1.57 6.90 6.84
N ALA A 5 0.83 6.70 5.75
CA ALA A 5 -0.32 5.81 5.75
C ALA A 5 -0.48 4.95 4.47
N CYS A 6 -1.06 3.76 4.67
CA CYS A 6 -1.48 2.87 3.60
C CYS A 6 -2.86 3.24 3.06
N LEU A 7 -3.02 3.22 1.74
CA LEU A 7 -4.31 3.42 1.10
C LEU A 7 -4.99 2.06 0.85
N VAL A 8 -5.89 1.66 1.74
CA VAL A 8 -6.63 0.38 1.61
C VAL A 8 -7.74 0.44 0.56
N ILE A 9 -8.27 1.62 0.25
CA ILE A 9 -9.29 1.80 -0.79
C ILE A 9 -8.91 3.00 -1.65
N TYR A 10 -8.90 2.80 -2.96
CA TYR A 10 -8.68 3.88 -3.92
C TYR A 10 -9.81 3.91 -4.94
N GLU A 11 -10.33 5.11 -5.18
CA GLU A 11 -11.26 5.35 -6.27
C GLU A 11 -10.48 5.85 -7.49
N CYS A 12 -10.49 5.05 -8.56
CA CYS A 12 -9.81 5.39 -9.79
C CYS A 12 -10.46 6.60 -10.45
N LYS A 13 -9.72 7.71 -10.55
CA LYS A 13 -10.22 8.94 -11.18
C LYS A 13 -10.51 8.80 -12.68
N GLY A 14 -9.95 7.77 -13.34
CA GLY A 14 -10.14 7.53 -14.77
C GLY A 14 -11.41 6.73 -15.10
N CYS A 15 -11.76 5.73 -14.27
CA CYS A 15 -12.88 4.82 -14.54
C CYS A 15 -13.91 4.69 -13.40
N GLY A 16 -13.69 5.34 -12.26
CA GLY A 16 -14.57 5.27 -11.08
C GLY A 16 -14.51 3.95 -10.31
N ALA A 17 -13.64 3.01 -10.68
CA ALA A 17 -13.53 1.74 -9.98
C ALA A 17 -12.99 1.93 -8.56
N ARG A 18 -13.58 1.19 -7.60
CA ARG A 18 -13.06 1.09 -6.23
C ARG A 18 -12.10 -0.09 -6.14
N LEU A 19 -10.81 0.23 -6.07
CA LEU A 19 -9.73 -0.73 -5.90
C LEU A 19 -9.54 -1.04 -4.42
N LYS A 20 -9.35 -2.33 -4.13
CA LYS A 20 -8.93 -2.87 -2.83
C LYS A 20 -7.67 -3.70 -3.06
N PRO A 21 -6.78 -3.82 -2.06
CA PRO A 21 -5.61 -4.69 -2.18
C PRO A 21 -6.00 -6.13 -2.55
N THR A 22 -5.11 -6.79 -3.28
CA THR A 22 -5.17 -8.22 -3.53
C THR A 22 -4.84 -9.01 -2.25
N PRO A 23 -5.34 -10.25 -2.12
CA PRO A 23 -4.99 -11.09 -0.97
C PRO A 23 -3.47 -11.22 -0.81
N GLY A 24 -2.96 -10.97 0.39
CA GLY A 24 -1.52 -10.96 0.69
C GLY A 24 -0.86 -9.59 0.60
N ASP A 25 -1.57 -8.55 0.14
CA ASP A 25 -1.10 -7.17 0.16
C ASP A 25 -1.88 -6.31 1.15
N CYS A 26 -1.19 -5.33 1.73
CA CYS A 26 -1.75 -4.45 2.75
C CYS A 26 -2.45 -3.20 2.20
N CYS A 27 -2.24 -2.82 0.94
CA CYS A 27 -2.85 -1.61 0.36
C CYS A 27 -2.85 -1.64 -1.18
N VAL A 28 -3.62 -0.74 -1.81
CA VAL A 28 -3.74 -0.71 -3.28
C VAL A 28 -2.41 -0.46 -3.99
N PHE A 29 -1.45 0.22 -3.33
CA PHE A 29 -0.13 0.48 -3.93
C PHE A 29 0.77 -0.73 -3.88
N CYS A 30 0.66 -1.57 -2.86
CA CYS A 30 1.40 -2.83 -2.83
C CYS A 30 0.88 -3.80 -3.90
N SER A 31 -0.42 -3.76 -4.19
CA SER A 31 -1.04 -4.62 -5.21
C SER A 31 -0.90 -4.13 -6.64
N TYR A 32 -1.03 -2.82 -6.87
CA TYR A 32 -1.16 -2.26 -8.22
C TYR A 32 -0.11 -1.20 -8.55
N GLY A 33 0.71 -0.77 -7.58
CA GLY A 33 1.72 0.26 -7.80
C GLY A 33 3.07 -0.32 -8.19
N ASP A 34 3.84 0.40 -9.00
CA ASP A 34 5.23 0.05 -9.33
C ASP A 34 6.15 0.16 -8.11
N ALA A 35 5.78 1.03 -7.17
CA ALA A 35 6.49 1.21 -5.90
C ALA A 35 5.57 0.86 -4.73
N PRO A 36 6.06 0.10 -3.73
CA PRO A 36 5.27 -0.28 -2.57
C PRO A 36 4.90 0.95 -1.72
N CYS A 37 3.97 0.80 -0.78
CA CYS A 37 3.52 1.93 0.03
C CYS A 37 4.64 2.58 0.87
N PRO A 38 4.51 3.87 1.22
CA PRO A 38 5.54 4.60 1.97
C PRO A 38 6.00 3.90 3.26
N PRO A 39 5.12 3.30 4.09
CA PRO A 39 5.58 2.55 5.28
C PRO A 39 6.52 1.38 4.95
N VAL A 40 6.28 0.65 3.86
CA VAL A 40 7.16 -0.44 3.40
C VAL A 40 8.47 0.10 2.85
N GLN A 41 8.43 1.23 2.13
CA GLN A 41 9.64 1.89 1.63
C GLN A 41 10.53 2.36 2.79
N GLU A 42 9.92 2.96 3.82
CA GLU A 42 10.63 3.40 5.01
C GLU A 42 11.19 2.24 5.83
N ALA A 43 10.41 1.17 6.04
CA ALA A 43 10.88 -0.03 6.72
C ALA A 43 12.09 -0.64 5.99
N LYS A 44 12.06 -0.70 4.65
CA LYS A 44 13.21 -1.12 3.83
C LYS A 44 14.43 -0.21 4.00
N GLN A 45 14.24 1.11 4.12
CA GLN A 45 15.34 2.05 4.38
C GLN A 45 15.93 1.87 5.79
N ARG A 46 15.10 1.50 6.77
CA ARG A 46 15.53 1.25 8.16
C ARG A 46 16.04 -0.17 8.41
N GLY A 47 15.87 -1.09 7.45
CA GLY A 47 16.24 -2.50 7.61
C GLY A 47 15.25 -3.30 8.47
N GLU A 48 14.00 -2.85 8.57
CA GLU A 48 12.95 -3.41 9.41
C GLU A 48 11.92 -4.19 8.57
N ALA A 49 11.23 -5.14 9.20
CA ALA A 49 10.07 -5.78 8.60
C ALA A 49 8.89 -4.79 8.59
N ALA A 50 8.15 -4.72 7.48
CA ALA A 50 6.97 -3.89 7.37
C ALA A 50 5.78 -4.51 8.14
N GLU A 51 5.82 -4.42 9.47
CA GLU A 51 4.83 -5.02 10.39
C GLU A 51 3.39 -4.61 10.04
N PHE A 52 3.17 -3.37 9.60
CA PHE A 52 1.84 -2.88 9.21
C PHE A 52 1.19 -3.67 8.06
N CYS A 53 1.98 -4.38 7.25
CA CYS A 53 1.47 -5.22 6.15
C CYS A 53 1.33 -6.70 6.50
N SER A 54 1.61 -7.08 7.76
CA SER A 54 1.66 -8.49 8.20
C SER A 54 0.37 -8.97 8.86
N ASP A 55 -0.52 -8.06 9.26
CA ASP A 55 -1.77 -8.34 10.00
C ASP A 55 -3.05 -8.18 9.13
N ALA A 56 -2.94 -8.20 7.80
CA ALA A 56 -4.08 -8.06 6.87
C ALA A 56 -4.72 -9.41 6.50
#